data_AF-A0A3D2SEN7-F1
#
_entry.id   AF-A0A3D2SEN7-F1
#
_cell.length_a   1.000
_cell.length_b   1.000
_cell.length_c   1.000
_cell.angle_alpha   90.00
_cell.angle_beta   90.00
_cell.angle_gamma   90.00
#
_symmetry.space_group_name_H-M   'P 1'
#
loop_
_entity.id
_entity.type
_entity.pdbx_description
1 polymer ?
#
loop_
_entity_poly.entity_id
_entity_poly.type
_entity_poly.pdbx_seq_one_letter_code
_entity_poly.pdbx_strand_id
1 'polypeptide(L)'
;ISDALEKTISVDYDKNRLEQELIYYIEKLDINEEKQRLNNHLKYFVTTLESASGQGKKLGFIAQEMGREINTLGSKSNHAEMQKIVVQMKDELEQIKEQVLNVL
;
A
#
# COMPACT_ATOMS: atom_id res chain seq x y z
N ILE A 1 -24.40 -12.81 -2.18
CA ILE A 1 -24.40 -11.33 -2.23
C ILE A 1 -25.66 -10.82 -2.93
N SER A 2 -26.02 -11.35 -4.11
CA SER A 2 -27.24 -10.97 -4.85
C SER A 2 -28.53 -11.07 -4.01
N ASP A 3 -28.82 -12.23 -3.42
CA ASP A 3 -30.04 -12.43 -2.61
C ASP A 3 -30.10 -11.56 -1.34
N ALA A 4 -28.92 -11.24 -0.77
CA ALA A 4 -28.82 -10.37 0.40
C ALA A 4 -29.06 -8.90 0.03
N LEU A 5 -28.55 -8.48 -1.14
CA LEU A 5 -28.79 -7.15 -1.69
C LEU A 5 -30.27 -6.99 -2.08
N GLU A 6 -30.88 -7.98 -2.73
CA GLU A 6 -32.31 -7.94 -3.12
C GLU A 6 -33.23 -7.75 -1.91
N LYS A 7 -32.97 -8.45 -0.80
CA LYS A 7 -33.72 -8.25 0.46
C LYS A 7 -33.50 -6.88 1.11
N THR A 8 -32.38 -6.23 0.83
CA THR A 8 -32.03 -4.93 1.40
C THR A 8 -32.61 -3.78 0.57
N ILE A 9 -32.71 -3.94 -0.75
CA ILE A 9 -33.28 -2.94 -1.67
C ILE A 9 -34.79 -2.75 -1.46
N SER A 10 -35.49 -3.75 -0.91
CA SER A 10 -36.91 -3.66 -0.53
C SER A 10 -37.18 -2.88 0.78
N VAL A 11 -36.14 -2.38 1.45
CA VAL A 11 -36.25 -1.55 2.66
C VAL A 11 -36.22 -0.08 2.26
N ASP A 12 -37.05 0.77 2.87
CA ASP A 12 -36.93 2.23 2.67
C ASP A 12 -35.62 2.72 3.30
N TYR A 13 -34.69 3.26 2.50
CA TYR A 13 -33.39 3.72 2.94
C TYR A 13 -33.05 5.08 2.35
N ASP A 14 -32.25 5.87 3.08
CA ASP A 14 -31.76 7.16 2.60
C ASP A 14 -30.70 6.96 1.51
N LYS A 15 -31.07 7.29 0.27
CA LYS A 15 -30.19 7.18 -0.91
C LYS A 15 -28.95 8.06 -0.80
N ASN A 16 -29.08 9.28 -0.28
CA ASN A 16 -27.94 10.19 -0.13
C ASN A 16 -26.95 9.62 0.89
N ARG A 17 -27.45 9.04 1.99
CA ARG A 17 -26.59 8.39 2.98
C ARG A 17 -25.87 7.19 2.38
N LEU A 18 -26.58 6.36 1.61
CA LEU A 18 -25.97 5.21 0.94
C LEU A 18 -24.87 5.63 -0.04
N GLU A 19 -25.10 6.66 -0.85
CA GLU A 19 -24.12 7.19 -1.80
C GLU A 19 -22.86 7.70 -1.09
N GLN A 20 -23.02 8.44 0.01
CA GLN A 20 -21.88 8.92 0.82
C GLN A 20 -21.07 7.76 1.42
N GLU A 21 -21.74 6.75 1.97
CA GLU A 21 -21.06 5.56 2.50
C GLU A 21 -20.35 4.79 1.39
N LEU A 22 -20.96 4.65 0.21
CA LEU A 22 -20.35 3.99 -0.94
C LEU A 22 -19.06 4.69 -1.36
N ILE A 23 -19.07 6.02 -1.47
CA ILE A 23 -17.89 6.82 -1.80
C ILE A 23 -16.81 6.60 -0.74
N TYR A 24 -17.16 6.69 0.55
CA TYR A 24 -16.24 6.47 1.66
C TYR A 24 -15.58 5.08 1.61
N TYR A 25 -16.35 4.03 1.30
CA TYR A 25 -15.82 2.67 1.16
C TYR A 25 -14.94 2.51 -0.08
N ILE A 26 -15.29 3.12 -1.22
CA ILE A 26 -14.47 3.11 -2.43
C ILE A 26 -13.10 3.74 -2.14
N GLU A 27 -13.08 4.92 -1.51
CA GLU A 27 -11.82 5.59 -1.13
C GLU A 27 -10.98 4.74 -0.17
N LYS A 28 -11.64 4.03 0.75
CA LYS A 28 -10.97 3.15 1.71
C LYS A 28 -10.38 1.89 1.06
N LEU A 29 -10.98 1.41 -0.02
CA LEU A 29 -10.52 0.22 -0.76
C LEU A 29 -9.56 0.57 -1.91
N ASP A 30 -9.53 1.82 -2.35
CA ASP A 30 -8.61 2.26 -3.39
C ASP A 30 -7.16 2.31 -2.88
N ILE A 31 -6.30 1.64 -3.64
CA ILE A 31 -4.86 1.48 -3.37
C ILE A 31 -3.99 2.07 -4.48
N ASN A 32 -4.58 2.75 -5.46
CA ASN A 32 -3.84 3.29 -6.61
C ASN A 32 -2.80 4.31 -6.18
N GLU A 33 -3.12 5.14 -5.19
CA GLU A 33 -2.20 6.14 -4.67
C GLU A 33 -0.97 5.49 -4.02
N GLU A 34 -1.18 4.53 -3.12
CA GLU A 34 -0.09 3.78 -2.45
C GLU A 34 0.80 3.06 -3.48
N LYS A 35 0.20 2.47 -4.51
CA LYS A 35 0.95 1.81 -5.59
C LYS A 35 1.83 2.79 -6.36
N GLN A 36 1.32 3.98 -6.69
CA GLN A 36 2.09 5.01 -7.38
C GLN A 36 3.21 5.56 -6.49
N ARG A 37 2.93 5.83 -5.21
CA ARG A 37 3.94 6.28 -4.24
C ARG A 37 5.04 5.25 -4.06
N LEU A 38 4.70 3.97 -3.86
CA LEU A 38 5.68 2.89 -3.75
C LEU A 38 6.56 2.79 -5.01
N ASN A 39 5.97 2.88 -6.20
CA ASN A 39 6.73 2.89 -7.46
C ASN A 39 7.72 4.07 -7.54
N ASN A 40 7.30 5.26 -7.10
CA ASN A 40 8.17 6.43 -7.05
C ASN A 40 9.31 6.25 -6.04
N HIS A 41 9.04 5.69 -4.86
CA HIS A 41 10.07 5.37 -3.88
C HIS A 41 11.07 4.33 -4.41
N LEU A 42 10.60 3.28 -5.08
CA LEU A 42 11.46 2.28 -5.70
C LEU A 42 12.40 2.89 -6.75
N LYS A 43 11.87 3.72 -7.66
CA LYS A 43 12.69 4.45 -8.64
C LYS A 43 13.73 5.33 -7.95
N TYR A 44 13.32 6.08 -6.92
CA TYR A 44 14.22 6.96 -6.20
C TYR A 44 15.30 6.20 -5.41
N PHE A 45 14.96 5.02 -4.88
CA PHE A 45 15.90 4.12 -4.22
C PHE A 45 16.99 3.69 -5.21
N VAL A 46 16.60 3.17 -6.38
CA VAL A 46 17.53 2.73 -7.43
C VAL A 46 18.42 3.88 -7.90
N THR A 47 17.85 5.05 -8.22
CA THR A 47 18.64 6.22 -8.63
C THR A 47 19.61 6.68 -7.54
N THR A 48 19.22 6.57 -6.27
CA THR A 48 20.11 6.92 -5.14
C THR A 48 21.23 5.89 -4.99
N LEU A 49 20.94 4.60 -5.18
CA LEU A 49 21.92 3.51 -5.11
C LEU A 49 23.00 3.64 -6.19
N GLU A 50 22.62 4.07 -7.40
CA GLU A 50 23.54 4.29 -8.53
C GLU A 50 24.35 5.59 -8.42
N SER A 51 24.05 6.45 -7.44
CA SER A 51 24.78 7.71 -7.22
C SER A 51 26.08 7.50 -6.41
N ALA A 52 26.90 8.56 -6.29
CA ALA A 52 28.20 8.52 -5.60
C ALA A 52 28.12 7.96 -4.16
N SER A 53 29.28 7.51 -3.63
CA SER A 53 29.40 6.83 -2.33
C SER A 53 28.86 7.62 -1.13
N GLY A 54 28.35 6.92 -0.11
CA GLY A 54 27.93 7.50 1.18
C GLY A 54 26.42 7.68 1.35
N GLN A 55 25.61 6.99 0.54
CA GLN A 55 24.14 7.16 0.55
C GLN A 55 23.38 6.24 1.51
N GLY A 56 24.06 5.39 2.29
CA GLY A 56 23.40 4.40 3.17
C GLY A 56 22.29 5.01 4.03
N LYS A 57 22.54 6.16 4.67
CA LYS A 57 21.52 6.87 5.47
C LYS A 57 20.31 7.29 4.64
N LYS A 58 20.54 7.79 3.42
CA LYS A 58 19.48 8.23 2.50
C LYS A 58 18.66 7.04 2.00
N LEU A 59 19.32 5.95 1.62
CA LEU A 59 18.67 4.69 1.24
C LEU A 59 17.80 4.16 2.39
N GLY A 60 18.26 4.28 3.64
CA GLY A 60 17.50 3.90 4.82
C GLY A 60 16.19 4.67 4.96
N PHE A 61 16.21 6.00 4.74
CA PHE A 61 15.00 6.80 4.73
C PHE A 61 14.04 6.41 3.60
N ILE A 62 14.56 6.14 2.40
CA ILE A 62 13.71 5.74 1.27
C ILE A 62 13.07 4.36 1.55
N ALA A 63 13.83 3.41 2.10
CA ALA A 63 13.32 2.11 2.50
C ALA A 63 12.23 2.22 3.59
N GLN A 64 12.37 3.17 4.51
CA GLN A 64 11.34 3.45 5.50
C GLN A 64 10.02 3.90 4.84
N GLU A 65 10.09 4.81 3.88
CA GLU A 65 8.89 5.27 3.15
C GLU A 65 8.28 4.15 2.30
N MET A 66 9.10 3.30 1.64
CA MET A 66 8.60 2.08 0.96
C MET A 66 7.79 1.19 1.92
N GLY A 67 8.28 1.01 3.16
CA GLY A 67 7.57 0.24 4.18
C GLY A 67 6.25 0.85 4.61
N ARG A 68 6.12 2.18 4.62
CA ARG A 68 4.84 2.86 4.89
C ARG A 68 3.82 2.53 3.83
N GLU A 69 4.20 2.60 2.56
CA GLU A 69 3.30 2.29 1.45
C GLU A 69 2.87 0.82 1.44
N ILE A 70 3.81 -0.11 1.67
CA ILE A 70 3.51 -1.55 1.77
C ILE A 70 2.53 -1.84 2.91
N ASN A 71 2.66 -1.17 4.05
CA ASN A 71 1.73 -1.33 5.17
C ASN A 71 0.32 -0.82 4.84
N THR A 72 0.22 0.33 4.15
CA THR A 72 -1.08 0.89 3.74
C THR A 72 -1.76 0.02 2.67
N LEU A 73 -1.00 -0.53 1.72
CA LEU A 73 -1.50 -1.53 0.75
C LEU A 73 -2.13 -2.72 1.47
N GLY A 74 -1.46 -3.22 2.51
CA GLY A 74 -1.94 -4.33 3.33
C GLY A 74 -3.17 -4.00 4.17
N SER A 75 -3.29 -2.79 4.73
CA SER A 75 -4.44 -2.42 5.56
C SER A 75 -5.69 -2.08 4.76
N LYS A 76 -5.54 -1.61 3.51
CA LYS A 76 -6.66 -1.33 2.60
C LYS A 76 -7.15 -2.54 1.80
N SER A 77 -6.41 -3.66 1.81
CA SER A 77 -6.73 -4.83 0.97
C SER A 77 -7.11 -6.06 1.80
N ASN A 78 -8.39 -6.43 1.85
CA ASN A 78 -8.82 -7.66 2.57
C ASN A 78 -8.73 -8.95 1.74
N HIS A 79 -8.17 -8.88 0.53
CA HIS A 79 -8.05 -10.03 -0.36
C HIS A 79 -6.84 -10.90 -0.02
N ALA A 80 -7.04 -12.22 0.11
CA ALA A 80 -5.99 -13.15 0.54
C ALA A 80 -4.75 -13.13 -0.37
N GLU A 81 -4.95 -13.04 -1.69
CA GLU A 81 -3.81 -12.94 -2.63
C GLU A 81 -3.02 -11.65 -2.42
N MET A 82 -3.69 -10.54 -2.12
CA MET A 82 -2.99 -9.28 -1.86
C MET A 82 -2.22 -9.34 -0.55
N GLN A 83 -2.77 -9.98 0.49
CA GLN A 83 -2.03 -10.21 1.73
C GLN A 83 -0.75 -11.02 1.49
N LYS A 84 -0.80 -12.04 0.63
CA LYS A 84 0.40 -12.82 0.27
C LYS A 84 1.46 -11.96 -0.41
N ILE A 85 1.08 -11.09 -1.35
CA ILE A 85 2.01 -10.16 -2.01
C ILE A 85 2.60 -9.16 -0.99
N VAL A 86 1.79 -8.63 -0.06
CA VAL A 86 2.29 -7.73 1.00
C VAL A 86 3.33 -8.41 1.87
N VAL A 87 3.12 -9.66 2.26
CA VAL A 87 4.09 -10.42 3.05
C VAL A 87 5.40 -10.57 2.28
N GLN A 88 5.35 -10.91 0.99
CA GLN A 88 6.54 -11.00 0.14
C GLN A 88 7.27 -9.64 0.03
N MET A 89 6.54 -8.55 -0.19
CA MET A 89 7.13 -7.20 -0.23
C MET A 89 7.81 -6.81 1.09
N LYS A 90 7.27 -7.24 2.24
CA LYS A 90 7.86 -6.99 3.56
C LYS A 90 9.15 -7.77 3.77
N ASP A 91 9.20 -9.01 3.30
CA ASP A 91 10.39 -9.86 3.38
C ASP A 91 11.55 -9.25 2.57
N GLU A 92 11.28 -8.89 1.31
CA GLU A 92 12.26 -8.20 0.45
C GLU A 92 12.72 -6.85 1.03
N LEU A 93 11.79 -6.09 1.62
CA LEU A 93 12.12 -4.81 2.26
C LEU A 93 13.06 -5.00 3.45
N GLU A 94 12.89 -6.07 4.23
CA GLU A 94 13.76 -6.33 5.37
C GLU A 94 15.18 -6.67 4.91
N GLN A 95 15.32 -7.50 3.88
CA GLN A 95 16.61 -7.77 3.24
C GLN A 95 17.27 -6.48 2.73
N ILE A 96 16.50 -5.58 2.09
CA ILE A 96 16.99 -4.27 1.65
C ILE A 96 17.54 -3.46 2.84
N LYS A 97 16.80 -3.39 3.95
CA LYS A 97 17.25 -2.63 5.14
C LYS A 97 18.52 -3.22 5.75
N GLU A 98 18.64 -4.55 5.81
CA GLU A 98 19.86 -5.21 6.30
C GLU A 98 21.06 -4.83 5.43
N GLN A 99 20.93 -4.86 4.10
CA GLN A 99 22.01 -4.44 3.20
C GLN A 99 22.36 -2.96 3.38
N VAL A 100 21.36 -2.10 3.55
CA VAL A 100 21.58 -0.67 3.81
C VAL A 100 22.33 -0.43 5.12
N LEU A 101 22.04 -1.21 6.17
CA LEU A 101 22.74 -1.14 7.46
C LEU A 101 24.20 -1.60 7.36
N ASN A 102 24.50 -2.56 6.50
CA ASN A 102 25.86 -3.07 6.30
C ASN A 102 26.79 -2.10 5.57
N VAL A 103 26.24 -1.16 4.78
CA VAL A 103 26.99 -0.16 4.00
C VAL A 103 26.91 1.26 4.59
N LEU A 104 26.24 1.40 5.72
CA LEU A 104 26.13 2.62 6.52
C LEU A 104 27.43 2.91 7.27
#